data_AF-A0A1H6GA92-F1
#
_entry.id   AF-A0A1H6GA92-F1
#
_cell.length_a   1.000
_cell.length_b   1.000
_cell.length_c   1.000
_cell.angle_alpha   90.00
_cell.angle_beta   90.00
_cell.angle_gamma   90.00
#
_symmetry.space_group_name_H-M   'P 1'
#
loop_
_entity.id
_entity.type
_entity.pdbx_description
1 polymer ?
#
loop_
_entity_poly.entity_id
_entity_poly.type
_entity_poly.pdbx_seq_one_letter_code
_entity_poly.pdbx_strand_id
1 'polypeptide(L)'
;MTHMALLFSVLSVLNVPPPAAPALTDQRASPQRMVSWTPGTVRCDGEAITEAALRPAVEITFIDPQQVKAISYRFAIDAAGRTHSIARDAREFSTVGQDIGPSLAASRFAAGTKRENCRIEYAPKFDRLSAAPIVDVIAYSINPAGRRLPQEGWDRIGAVGNCRDKPRPTALLSGHPEFLKLKATPGARDWSLVGYDTDASGRPINVRIAEGTGNDELDAAAVEAIRVSRFTGGARTGCLYPYWRSAGKLAAPEPPAEEQMRPANAVCPARIEWATRPATYYPPAYRKRAIEGWAIVAFDTAPWGEVGNVRVLEAQPAADFGEQATIIVRRGRVAPSTQGASGCVETVKFVMPVDDSAAEEDEPPATD
;
A
#
# COMPACT_ATOMS: atom_id res chain seq x y z
N MET A 1 71.71 73.52 -13.01
CA MET A 1 72.08 72.21 -12.47
C MET A 1 70.78 71.54 -12.03
N THR A 2 70.26 70.69 -12.89
CA THR A 2 68.86 70.25 -12.88
C THR A 2 68.81 68.80 -12.43
N HIS A 3 67.94 68.51 -11.45
CA HIS A 3 67.72 67.20 -10.85
C HIS A 3 67.25 66.15 -11.88
N MET A 4 67.76 64.92 -11.76
CA MET A 4 67.12 63.75 -12.35
C MET A 4 67.11 62.62 -11.31
N ALA A 5 65.96 62.47 -10.66
CA ALA A 5 65.64 61.38 -9.75
C ALA A 5 65.08 60.20 -10.57
N LEU A 6 65.70 59.02 -10.47
CA LEU A 6 65.14 57.79 -11.02
C LEU A 6 64.06 57.24 -10.09
N LEU A 7 62.83 57.20 -10.60
CA LEU A 7 61.70 56.48 -10.01
C LEU A 7 61.83 54.98 -10.34
N PHE A 8 61.95 54.15 -9.30
CA PHE A 8 61.68 52.71 -9.40
C PHE A 8 60.17 52.49 -9.24
N SER A 9 59.49 52.17 -10.34
CA SER A 9 58.09 51.74 -10.31
C SER A 9 58.01 50.29 -9.85
N VAL A 10 57.46 50.07 -8.66
CA VAL A 10 57.07 48.76 -8.16
C VAL A 10 55.73 48.40 -8.82
N LEU A 11 55.75 47.40 -9.71
CA LEU A 11 54.55 46.80 -10.28
C LEU A 11 53.85 45.97 -9.19
N SER A 12 52.77 46.51 -8.62
CA SER A 12 51.84 45.75 -7.80
C SER A 12 51.13 44.72 -8.68
N VAL A 13 51.51 43.45 -8.55
CA VAL A 13 50.75 42.33 -9.11
C VAL A 13 49.43 42.27 -8.36
N LEU A 14 48.35 42.71 -9.01
CA LEU A 14 46.98 42.50 -8.52
C LEU A 14 46.74 40.99 -8.47
N ASN A 15 46.81 40.43 -7.27
CA ASN A 15 46.42 39.06 -7.00
C ASN A 15 44.89 38.98 -7.10
N VAL A 16 44.37 38.79 -8.31
CA VAL A 16 42.94 38.58 -8.54
C VAL A 16 42.59 37.23 -7.93
N PRO A 17 41.76 37.16 -6.88
CA PRO A 17 41.33 35.88 -6.34
C PRO A 17 40.65 35.10 -7.48
N PRO A 18 40.92 33.78 -7.62
CA PRO A 18 40.26 32.98 -8.62
C PRO A 18 38.74 33.13 -8.46
N PRO A 19 37.98 33.20 -9.58
CA PRO A 19 36.53 33.29 -9.50
C PRO A 19 36.02 32.16 -8.61
N ALA A 20 35.20 32.51 -7.62
CA ALA A 20 34.57 31.53 -6.76
C ALA A 20 33.97 30.43 -7.63
N ALA A 21 34.34 29.18 -7.37
CA ALA A 21 33.70 28.05 -8.00
C ALA A 21 32.18 28.25 -7.85
N PRO A 22 31.38 28.08 -8.93
CA PRO A 22 29.93 28.14 -8.78
C PRO A 22 29.59 27.18 -7.65
N ALA A 23 28.92 27.70 -6.62
CA ALA A 23 28.35 26.86 -5.60
C ALA A 23 27.62 25.75 -6.34
N LEU A 24 27.99 24.49 -6.08
CA LEU A 24 27.16 23.37 -6.44
C LEU A 24 25.83 23.69 -5.74
N THR A 25 24.90 24.31 -6.46
CA THR A 25 23.51 24.31 -6.06
C THR A 25 23.20 22.85 -5.98
N ASP A 26 23.16 22.38 -4.74
CA ASP A 26 22.55 21.16 -4.28
C ASP A 26 21.52 20.79 -5.34
N GLN A 27 21.81 19.77 -6.15
CA GLN A 27 20.83 19.22 -7.09
C GLN A 27 19.79 18.60 -6.18
N ARG A 28 18.91 19.48 -5.68
CA ARG A 28 18.06 19.29 -4.51
C ARG A 28 17.38 17.97 -4.71
N ALA A 29 17.61 17.04 -3.78
CA ALA A 29 16.74 15.88 -3.62
C ALA A 29 15.30 16.38 -3.79
N SER A 30 14.60 15.86 -4.80
CA SER A 30 13.22 16.25 -5.08
C SER A 30 12.44 16.26 -3.77
N PRO A 31 11.85 17.39 -3.35
CA PRO A 31 11.24 17.48 -2.04
C PRO A 31 10.19 16.39 -1.90
N GLN A 32 10.09 15.80 -0.70
CA GLN A 32 9.09 14.76 -0.44
C GLN A 32 7.69 15.27 -0.77
N ARG A 33 6.93 14.45 -1.48
CA ARG A 33 5.53 14.73 -1.83
C ARG A 33 4.65 13.59 -1.41
N MET A 34 3.42 13.94 -1.04
CA MET A 34 2.36 12.97 -0.91
C MET A 34 1.79 12.70 -2.29
N VAL A 35 1.75 11.43 -2.69
CA VAL A 35 1.08 10.98 -3.89
C VAL A 35 -0.22 10.28 -3.51
N SER A 36 -1.28 10.71 -4.16
CA SER A 36 -2.59 10.08 -4.09
C SER A 36 -3.04 9.65 -5.48
N TRP A 37 -3.82 8.58 -5.55
CA TRP A 37 -4.37 8.07 -6.80
C TRP A 37 -5.88 8.29 -6.81
N THR A 38 -6.36 9.06 -7.78
CA THR A 38 -7.79 9.32 -7.94
C THR A 38 -8.37 8.36 -8.96
N PRO A 39 -9.31 7.47 -8.56
CA PRO A 39 -10.03 6.64 -9.52
C PRO A 39 -10.87 7.52 -10.45
N GLY A 40 -10.71 7.33 -11.76
CA GLY A 40 -11.60 7.88 -12.76
C GLY A 40 -12.93 7.12 -12.84
N THR A 41 -13.78 7.51 -13.78
CA THR A 41 -15.04 6.82 -14.05
C THR A 41 -14.80 5.41 -14.57
N VAL A 42 -15.45 4.41 -13.96
CA VAL A 42 -15.45 3.04 -14.48
C VAL A 42 -16.34 2.98 -15.71
N ARG A 43 -15.83 2.36 -16.77
CA ARG A 43 -16.58 2.12 -18.01
C ARG A 43 -16.59 0.64 -18.35
N CYS A 44 -17.78 0.03 -18.47
CA CYS A 44 -17.95 -1.37 -18.88
C CYS A 44 -18.70 -1.42 -20.20
N ASP A 45 -18.18 -2.17 -21.18
CA ASP A 45 -18.72 -2.21 -22.54
C ASP A 45 -18.98 -0.80 -23.16
N GLY A 46 -18.19 0.20 -22.74
CA GLY A 46 -18.31 1.59 -23.16
C GLY A 46 -19.25 2.47 -22.31
N GLU A 47 -20.12 1.86 -21.50
CA GLU A 47 -21.05 2.55 -20.61
C GLU A 47 -20.37 2.97 -19.30
N ALA A 48 -20.55 4.22 -18.90
CA ALA A 48 -20.08 4.71 -17.61
C ALA A 48 -20.99 4.20 -16.48
N ILE A 49 -20.40 3.65 -15.42
CA ILE A 49 -21.11 3.33 -14.18
C ILE A 49 -20.81 4.40 -13.12
N THR A 50 -21.77 4.66 -12.23
CA THR A 50 -21.75 5.79 -11.30
C THR A 50 -21.02 5.50 -10.00
N GLU A 51 -20.88 4.22 -9.65
CA GLU A 51 -20.25 3.77 -8.42
C GLU A 51 -18.74 4.00 -8.46
N ALA A 52 -18.20 4.53 -7.35
CA ALA A 52 -16.78 4.81 -7.22
C ALA A 52 -16.01 3.55 -6.81
N ALA A 53 -14.87 3.32 -7.46
CA ALA A 53 -13.89 2.35 -6.99
C ALA A 53 -13.24 2.83 -5.68
N LEU A 54 -12.80 1.87 -4.86
CA LEU A 54 -12.09 2.16 -3.63
C LEU A 54 -10.76 2.86 -3.95
N ARG A 55 -10.51 3.97 -3.24
CA ARG A 55 -9.28 4.75 -3.39
C ARG A 55 -8.07 3.93 -2.88
N PRO A 56 -6.95 3.90 -3.63
CA PRO A 56 -5.70 3.33 -3.14
C PRO A 56 -5.13 4.12 -1.95
N ALA A 57 -4.31 3.47 -1.14
CA ALA A 57 -3.57 4.11 -0.06
C ALA A 57 -2.65 5.22 -0.62
N VAL A 58 -2.50 6.29 0.15
CA VAL A 58 -1.57 7.37 -0.16
C VAL A 58 -0.14 6.96 0.18
N GLU A 59 0.82 7.53 -0.56
CA GLU A 59 2.24 7.22 -0.40
C GLU A 59 3.06 8.52 -0.29
N ILE A 60 4.26 8.46 0.30
CA ILE A 60 5.25 9.55 0.24
C ILE A 60 6.37 9.15 -0.70
N THR A 61 6.70 10.03 -1.65
CA THR A 61 7.72 9.78 -2.66
C THR A 61 8.61 11.00 -2.93
N PHE A 62 9.78 10.73 -3.52
CA PHE A 62 10.73 11.74 -4.03
C PHE A 62 10.78 11.72 -5.57
N ILE A 63 9.97 10.87 -6.21
CA ILE A 63 9.96 10.75 -7.67
C ILE A 63 9.44 12.06 -8.27
N ASP A 64 10.04 12.48 -9.37
CA ASP A 64 9.56 13.61 -10.15
C ASP A 64 8.13 13.33 -10.64
N PRO A 65 7.14 14.18 -10.32
CA PRO A 65 5.77 14.03 -10.80
C PRO A 65 5.66 13.81 -12.31
N GLN A 66 6.57 14.35 -13.12
CA GLN A 66 6.57 14.17 -14.58
C GLN A 66 6.88 12.73 -15.02
N GLN A 67 7.50 11.93 -14.15
CA GLN A 67 7.83 10.53 -14.42
C GLN A 67 6.70 9.57 -14.07
N VAL A 68 5.67 10.04 -13.34
CA VAL A 68 4.56 9.19 -12.90
C VAL A 68 3.35 9.45 -13.79
N LYS A 69 2.99 8.45 -14.58
CA LYS A 69 1.84 8.48 -15.49
C LYS A 69 0.57 7.96 -14.82
N ALA A 70 -0.57 8.27 -15.42
CA ALA A 70 -1.83 7.61 -15.09
C ALA A 70 -1.72 6.11 -15.37
N ILE A 71 -2.45 5.32 -14.57
CA ILE A 71 -2.39 3.85 -14.61
C ILE A 71 -3.79 3.32 -14.90
N SER A 72 -3.90 2.57 -16.00
CA SER A 72 -5.18 1.99 -16.43
C SER A 72 -5.23 0.49 -16.15
N TYR A 73 -6.41 0.05 -15.70
CA TYR A 73 -6.75 -1.35 -15.46
C TYR A 73 -7.96 -1.74 -16.29
N ARG A 74 -7.94 -2.98 -16.77
CA ARG A 74 -9.11 -3.71 -17.26
C ARG A 74 -9.53 -4.77 -16.26
N PHE A 75 -10.82 -5.04 -16.16
CA PHE A 75 -11.39 -6.00 -15.23
C PHE A 75 -12.82 -6.36 -15.63
N ALA A 76 -13.47 -7.20 -14.82
CA ALA A 76 -14.88 -7.52 -14.92
C ALA A 76 -15.53 -7.45 -13.52
N ILE A 77 -16.86 -7.36 -13.49
CA ILE A 77 -17.67 -7.27 -12.27
C ILE A 77 -18.66 -8.43 -12.25
N ASP A 78 -18.63 -9.25 -11.22
CA ASP A 78 -19.54 -10.37 -11.05
C ASP A 78 -20.94 -9.93 -10.57
N ALA A 79 -21.87 -10.88 -10.46
CA ALA A 79 -23.24 -10.60 -10.07
C ALA A 79 -23.38 -10.08 -8.61
N ALA A 80 -22.37 -10.35 -7.77
CA ALA A 80 -22.30 -9.84 -6.40
C ALA A 80 -21.62 -8.46 -6.33
N GLY A 81 -21.27 -7.86 -7.47
CA GLY A 81 -20.60 -6.57 -7.54
C GLY A 81 -19.11 -6.64 -7.20
N ARG A 82 -18.49 -7.82 -7.22
CA ARG A 82 -17.05 -7.98 -6.97
C ARG A 82 -16.27 -7.88 -8.27
N THR A 83 -15.10 -7.25 -8.18
CA THR A 83 -14.15 -7.19 -9.29
C THR A 83 -13.37 -8.50 -9.43
N HIS A 84 -13.13 -8.89 -10.67
CA HIS A 84 -12.31 -10.05 -11.03
C HIS A 84 -11.61 -9.82 -12.37
N SER A 85 -10.73 -10.76 -12.76
CA SER A 85 -9.94 -10.70 -13.99
C SER A 85 -9.17 -9.37 -14.14
N ILE A 86 -8.69 -8.81 -13.03
CA ILE A 86 -8.04 -7.50 -12.97
C ILE A 86 -6.66 -7.59 -13.61
N ALA A 87 -6.39 -6.72 -14.58
CA ALA A 87 -5.09 -6.63 -15.21
C ALA A 87 -4.75 -5.19 -15.57
N ARG A 88 -3.50 -4.80 -15.34
CA ARG A 88 -2.98 -3.50 -15.80
C ARG A 88 -2.83 -3.51 -17.32
N ASP A 89 -3.13 -2.39 -17.98
CA ASP A 89 -2.98 -2.26 -19.43
C ASP A 89 -1.51 -2.13 -19.86
N ALA A 90 -0.74 -1.31 -19.15
CA ALA A 90 0.71 -1.21 -19.34
C ALA A 90 1.44 -2.18 -18.41
N ARG A 91 2.42 -2.94 -18.94
CA ARG A 91 3.29 -3.83 -18.15
C ARG A 91 4.52 -3.11 -17.57
N GLU A 92 4.57 -1.80 -17.68
CA GLU A 92 5.66 -1.01 -17.12
C GLU A 92 5.60 -1.09 -15.59
N PHE A 93 6.73 -1.49 -15.01
CA PHE A 93 6.89 -1.47 -13.57
C PHE A 93 6.87 -0.03 -13.07
N SER A 94 6.03 0.23 -12.07
CA SER A 94 6.00 1.50 -11.34
C SER A 94 6.42 1.22 -9.91
N THR A 95 7.25 2.08 -9.32
CA THR A 95 7.63 1.97 -7.90
C THR A 95 6.58 2.57 -6.96
N VAL A 96 5.62 3.33 -7.50
CA VAL A 96 4.46 3.89 -6.81
C VAL A 96 3.16 3.27 -7.35
N GLY A 97 2.06 3.39 -6.59
CA GLY A 97 0.75 2.88 -7.02
C GLY A 97 0.65 1.35 -6.97
N GLN A 98 1.45 0.71 -6.10
CA GLN A 98 1.38 -0.75 -5.89
C GLN A 98 0.04 -1.19 -5.29
N ASP A 99 -0.66 -0.29 -4.61
CA ASP A 99 -1.93 -0.57 -3.98
C ASP A 99 -3.15 -0.40 -4.92
N ILE A 100 -2.97 0.04 -6.17
CA ILE A 100 -4.08 0.28 -7.10
C ILE A 100 -4.81 -1.03 -7.46
N GLY A 101 -4.08 -2.07 -7.88
CA GLY A 101 -4.67 -3.37 -8.19
C GLY A 101 -5.40 -3.99 -6.99
N PRO A 102 -4.75 -4.06 -5.80
CA PRO A 102 -5.38 -4.49 -4.56
C PRO A 102 -6.60 -3.66 -4.14
N SER A 103 -6.59 -2.33 -4.29
CA SER A 103 -7.75 -1.49 -3.96
C SER A 103 -8.91 -1.73 -4.93
N LEU A 104 -8.61 -1.94 -6.22
CA LEU A 104 -9.60 -2.32 -7.21
C LEU A 104 -10.20 -3.70 -6.91
N ALA A 105 -9.38 -4.68 -6.49
CA ALA A 105 -9.85 -6.00 -6.04
C ALA A 105 -10.76 -5.93 -4.79
N ALA A 106 -10.48 -4.99 -3.90
CA ALA A 106 -11.29 -4.71 -2.72
C ALA A 106 -12.58 -3.91 -3.03
N SER A 107 -12.70 -3.31 -4.22
CA SER A 107 -13.85 -2.48 -4.57
C SER A 107 -15.14 -3.29 -4.67
N ARG A 108 -16.27 -2.63 -4.38
CA ARG A 108 -17.61 -3.19 -4.51
C ARG A 108 -18.49 -2.26 -5.32
N PHE A 109 -19.16 -2.86 -6.30
CA PHE A 109 -20.14 -2.22 -7.15
C PHE A 109 -21.54 -2.69 -6.76
N ALA A 110 -22.58 -2.02 -7.24
CA ALA A 110 -23.94 -2.47 -7.00
C ALA A 110 -24.12 -3.91 -7.50
N ALA A 111 -24.70 -4.76 -6.65
CA ALA A 111 -25.03 -6.13 -7.04
C ALA A 111 -26.10 -6.12 -8.15
N GLY A 112 -26.09 -7.13 -9.02
CA GLY A 112 -27.02 -7.24 -10.13
C GLY A 112 -26.36 -7.76 -11.40
N THR A 113 -26.48 -6.98 -12.48
CA THR A 113 -26.02 -7.40 -13.80
C THR A 113 -24.50 -7.49 -13.85
N LYS A 114 -24.00 -8.68 -14.21
CA LYS A 114 -22.58 -8.90 -14.52
C LYS A 114 -22.10 -7.91 -15.58
N ARG A 115 -20.90 -7.39 -15.42
CA ARG A 115 -20.27 -6.47 -16.37
C ARG A 115 -18.94 -7.02 -16.83
N GLU A 116 -18.73 -6.99 -18.13
CA GLU A 116 -17.47 -7.42 -18.74
C GLU A 116 -16.75 -6.21 -19.35
N ASN A 117 -15.51 -6.43 -19.78
CA ASN A 117 -14.70 -5.42 -20.47
C ASN A 117 -14.62 -4.06 -19.76
N CYS A 118 -14.65 -4.08 -18.43
CA CYS A 118 -14.57 -2.86 -17.63
C CYS A 118 -13.17 -2.27 -17.69
N ARG A 119 -13.09 -0.94 -17.69
CA ARG A 119 -11.85 -0.16 -17.62
C ARG A 119 -11.96 0.97 -16.62
N ILE A 120 -10.85 1.27 -15.97
CA ILE A 120 -10.67 2.42 -15.09
C ILE A 120 -9.25 2.97 -15.23
N GLU A 121 -9.12 4.29 -15.18
CA GLU A 121 -7.83 4.98 -15.12
C GLU A 121 -7.67 5.62 -13.75
N TYR A 122 -6.48 5.51 -13.18
CA TYR A 122 -6.10 6.16 -11.93
C TYR A 122 -5.12 7.29 -12.23
N ALA A 123 -5.53 8.53 -11.93
CA ALA A 123 -4.70 9.71 -12.11
C ALA A 123 -3.88 10.00 -10.83
N PRO A 124 -2.55 10.16 -10.92
CA PRO A 124 -1.74 10.54 -9.77
C PRO A 124 -1.93 12.03 -9.47
N LYS A 125 -2.03 12.37 -8.19
CA LYS A 125 -2.01 13.73 -7.68
C LYS A 125 -0.88 13.88 -6.67
N PHE A 126 -0.05 14.89 -6.88
CA PHE A 126 1.11 15.19 -6.05
C PHE A 126 0.89 16.48 -5.26
N ASP A 127 0.80 16.34 -3.95
CA ASP A 127 0.69 17.48 -3.04
C ASP A 127 1.97 17.60 -2.20
N ARG A 128 2.38 18.83 -1.88
CA ARG A 128 3.36 19.04 -0.81
C ARG A 128 2.75 18.61 0.52
N LEU A 129 3.55 18.13 1.46
CA LEU A 129 3.04 17.72 2.77
C LEU A 129 2.27 18.85 3.48
N SER A 130 2.70 20.10 3.34
CA SER A 130 1.99 21.32 3.81
C SER A 130 0.61 21.55 3.20
N ALA A 131 0.37 21.08 1.98
CA ALA A 131 -0.85 21.37 1.21
C ALA A 131 -1.74 20.14 0.96
N ALA A 132 -1.27 18.93 1.28
CA ALA A 132 -2.03 17.70 1.11
C ALA A 132 -3.34 17.73 1.92
N PRO A 133 -4.40 17.03 1.52
CA PRO A 133 -5.59 16.87 2.37
C PRO A 133 -5.19 16.32 3.75
N ILE A 134 -5.72 16.90 4.84
CA ILE A 134 -5.30 16.48 6.20
C ILE A 134 -5.67 15.01 6.48
N VAL A 135 -6.82 14.55 5.96
CA VAL A 135 -7.25 13.15 6.04
C VAL A 135 -6.23 12.19 5.41
N ASP A 136 -5.54 12.60 4.34
CA ASP A 136 -4.50 11.77 3.72
C ASP A 136 -3.24 11.71 4.56
N VAL A 137 -2.85 12.83 5.18
CA VAL A 137 -1.71 12.87 6.11
C VAL A 137 -1.97 12.00 7.34
N ILE A 138 -3.19 12.06 7.89
CA ILE A 138 -3.63 11.21 9.00
C ILE A 138 -3.62 9.74 8.57
N ALA A 139 -4.26 9.39 7.45
CA ALA A 139 -4.32 8.02 6.94
C ALA A 139 -2.90 7.44 6.73
N TYR A 140 -1.97 8.25 6.20
CA TYR A 140 -0.57 7.86 6.04
C TYR A 140 0.14 7.65 7.38
N SER A 141 -0.11 8.51 8.38
CA SER A 141 0.50 8.39 9.72
C SER A 141 0.11 7.10 10.44
N ILE A 142 -1.12 6.62 10.21
CA ILE A 142 -1.65 5.40 10.82
C ILE A 142 -1.10 4.18 10.07
N ASN A 143 -1.02 4.25 8.74
CA ASN A 143 -0.65 3.13 7.88
C ASN A 143 0.40 3.53 6.84
N PRO A 144 1.67 3.73 7.24
CA PRO A 144 2.69 4.16 6.31
C PRO A 144 2.95 3.07 5.25
N ALA A 145 2.75 3.41 3.98
CA ALA A 145 3.04 2.51 2.87
C ALA A 145 4.56 2.33 2.63
N GLY A 146 5.40 3.11 3.32
CA GLY A 146 6.86 3.08 3.20
C GLY A 146 7.56 3.82 4.33
N ARG A 147 8.09 5.01 4.04
CA ARG A 147 8.91 5.78 5.00
C ARG A 147 8.07 6.40 6.12
N ARG A 148 8.69 6.70 7.26
CA ARG A 148 8.04 7.45 8.35
C ARG A 148 7.57 8.83 7.87
N LEU A 149 6.46 9.30 8.44
CA LEU A 149 5.94 10.64 8.17
C LEU A 149 6.97 11.69 8.67
N PRO A 150 7.36 12.68 7.84
CA PRO A 150 8.25 13.76 8.27
C PRO A 150 7.61 14.67 9.32
N GLN A 151 8.43 15.43 10.05
CA GLN A 151 7.97 16.38 11.07
C GLN A 151 6.91 17.35 10.54
N GLU A 152 7.07 17.86 9.31
CA GLU A 152 6.06 18.73 8.66
C GLU A 152 4.67 18.08 8.65
N GLY A 153 4.57 16.76 8.44
CA GLY A 153 3.31 16.05 8.50
C GLY A 153 2.76 15.94 9.93
N TRP A 154 3.61 15.67 10.90
CA TRP A 154 3.23 15.63 12.32
C TRP A 154 2.77 16.98 12.86
N ASP A 155 3.41 18.07 12.43
CA ASP A 155 3.05 19.44 12.81
C ASP A 155 1.65 19.79 12.30
N ARG A 156 1.25 19.27 11.12
CA ARG A 156 -0.11 19.45 10.61
C ARG A 156 -1.16 18.69 11.39
N ILE A 157 -0.89 17.43 11.75
CA ILE A 157 -1.80 16.63 12.59
C ILE A 157 -1.92 17.28 13.98
N GLY A 158 -0.80 17.76 14.51
CA GLY A 158 -0.67 18.27 15.87
C GLY A 158 -0.98 19.74 16.09
N ALA A 159 -1.45 20.48 15.08
CA ALA A 159 -1.63 21.93 15.12
C ALA A 159 -2.76 22.42 16.06
N VAL A 160 -3.45 21.50 16.75
CA VAL A 160 -4.63 21.81 17.57
C VAL A 160 -4.30 21.68 19.06
N GLY A 161 -4.56 22.74 19.81
CA GLY A 161 -4.45 22.74 21.27
C GLY A 161 -3.01 22.63 21.79
N ASN A 162 -2.85 22.12 23.01
CA ASN A 162 -1.57 22.07 23.73
C ASN A 162 -1.16 20.63 24.12
N CYS A 163 -1.79 19.61 23.54
CA CYS A 163 -1.55 18.22 23.91
C CYS A 163 -0.13 17.73 23.57
N ARG A 164 0.51 18.34 22.56
CA ARG A 164 1.88 18.00 22.14
C ARG A 164 2.95 18.79 22.91
N ASP A 165 2.56 19.78 23.71
CA ASP A 165 3.49 20.58 24.50
C ASP A 165 4.17 19.72 25.58
N LYS A 166 5.46 19.98 25.81
CA LYS A 166 6.21 19.28 26.85
C LYS A 166 5.80 19.78 28.26
N PRO A 167 5.70 18.90 29.27
CA PRO A 167 5.77 17.44 29.17
C PRO A 167 4.48 16.85 28.56
N ARG A 168 4.63 15.94 27.60
CA ARG A 168 3.47 15.31 26.93
C ARG A 168 2.68 14.42 27.91
N PRO A 169 1.35 14.37 27.81
CA PRO A 169 0.55 13.43 28.60
C PRO A 169 0.99 12.00 28.31
N THR A 170 1.29 11.23 29.36
CA THR A 170 1.60 9.80 29.25
C THR A 170 0.38 9.00 29.67
N ALA A 171 0.05 7.91 28.96
CA ALA A 171 -1.03 7.03 29.35
C ALA A 171 -0.67 6.29 30.64
N LEU A 172 -1.52 6.39 31.65
CA LEU A 172 -1.50 5.58 32.88
C LEU A 172 -2.38 4.34 32.75
N LEU A 173 -3.45 4.46 31.97
CA LEU A 173 -4.34 3.38 31.55
C LEU A 173 -4.74 3.63 30.11
N SER A 174 -4.51 2.65 29.24
CA SER A 174 -4.94 2.69 27.84
C SER A 174 -6.15 1.79 27.66
N GLY A 175 -7.27 2.35 27.21
CA GLY A 175 -8.40 1.57 26.72
C GLY A 175 -8.12 1.09 25.30
N HIS A 176 -8.53 -0.14 25.00
CA HIS A 176 -8.42 -0.73 23.68
C HIS A 176 -9.77 -1.33 23.27
N PRO A 177 -10.25 -1.07 22.03
CA PRO A 177 -11.36 -1.81 21.47
C PRO A 177 -11.08 -3.32 21.43
N GLU A 178 -12.12 -4.14 21.57
CA GLU A 178 -12.01 -5.56 21.29
C GLU A 178 -12.03 -5.82 19.77
N PHE A 179 -10.92 -5.50 19.09
CA PHE A 179 -10.84 -5.46 17.62
C PHE A 179 -11.31 -6.72 16.91
N LEU A 180 -11.12 -7.89 17.51
CA LEU A 180 -11.56 -9.17 16.94
C LEU A 180 -13.09 -9.28 16.84
N LYS A 181 -13.83 -8.58 17.70
CA LYS A 181 -15.29 -8.54 17.69
C LYS A 181 -15.86 -7.47 16.75
N LEU A 182 -15.04 -6.51 16.33
CA LEU A 182 -15.46 -5.44 15.43
C LEU A 182 -15.54 -5.95 14.00
N LYS A 183 -16.59 -5.52 13.29
CA LYS A 183 -16.74 -5.78 11.86
C LYS A 183 -15.55 -5.22 11.09
N ALA A 184 -14.85 -6.11 10.38
CA ALA A 184 -13.78 -5.74 9.47
C ALA A 184 -14.33 -5.58 8.05
N THR A 185 -13.87 -4.55 7.33
CA THR A 185 -14.23 -4.36 5.93
C THR A 185 -13.39 -5.26 5.01
N PRO A 186 -13.99 -6.16 4.20
CA PRO A 186 -13.22 -7.03 3.31
C PRO A 186 -12.33 -6.24 2.35
N GLY A 187 -11.02 -6.49 2.34
CA GLY A 187 -10.12 -5.81 1.42
C GLY A 187 -9.70 -4.39 1.83
N ALA A 188 -10.24 -3.85 2.93
CA ALA A 188 -10.01 -2.47 3.34
C ALA A 188 -9.76 -2.35 4.86
N ARG A 189 -8.72 -1.62 5.24
CA ARG A 189 -8.43 -1.29 6.63
C ARG A 189 -9.29 -0.11 7.05
N ASP A 190 -9.91 -0.21 8.22
CA ASP A 190 -10.66 0.88 8.82
C ASP A 190 -9.82 1.59 9.88
N TRP A 191 -10.03 2.89 10.03
CA TRP A 191 -9.36 3.67 11.09
C TRP A 191 -10.24 4.80 11.58
N SER A 192 -10.02 5.15 12.84
CA SER A 192 -10.73 6.21 13.56
C SER A 192 -9.71 7.02 14.34
N LEU A 193 -9.68 8.33 14.10
CA LEU A 193 -8.89 9.27 14.88
C LEU A 193 -9.79 9.91 15.93
N VAL A 194 -9.56 9.58 17.19
CA VAL A 194 -10.35 10.14 18.30
C VAL A 194 -9.72 11.44 18.76
N GLY A 195 -10.49 12.52 18.76
CA GLY A 195 -10.16 13.79 19.38
C GLY A 195 -10.68 13.88 20.81
N TYR A 196 -9.86 14.35 21.74
CA TYR A 196 -10.22 14.53 23.14
C TYR A 196 -9.41 15.64 23.80
N ASP A 197 -9.86 16.09 24.95
CA ASP A 197 -9.14 16.96 25.87
C ASP A 197 -8.88 16.19 27.17
N THR A 198 -7.99 16.66 28.05
CA THR A 198 -7.85 16.12 29.41
C THR A 198 -8.20 17.17 30.45
N ASP A 199 -8.86 16.75 31.53
CA ASP A 199 -9.04 17.59 32.71
C ASP A 199 -7.74 17.71 33.54
N ALA A 200 -7.79 18.49 34.62
CA ALA A 200 -6.63 18.68 35.50
C ALA A 200 -6.09 17.37 36.11
N SER A 201 -6.92 16.34 36.24
CA SER A 201 -6.54 15.01 36.74
C SER A 201 -6.07 14.04 35.65
N GLY A 202 -6.05 14.47 34.38
CA GLY A 202 -5.68 13.63 33.26
C GLY A 202 -6.81 12.71 32.77
N ARG A 203 -8.07 12.99 33.11
CA ARG A 203 -9.23 12.25 32.58
C ARG A 203 -9.65 12.81 31.23
N PRO A 204 -9.93 11.96 30.25
CA PRO A 204 -10.44 12.39 28.96
C PRO A 204 -11.82 13.05 29.07
N ILE A 205 -11.97 14.20 28.42
CA ILE A 205 -13.22 14.95 28.27
C ILE A 205 -13.38 15.36 26.79
N ASN A 206 -14.57 15.80 26.39
CA ASN A 206 -14.88 16.22 25.02
C ASN A 206 -14.53 15.16 23.94
N VAL A 207 -14.57 13.88 24.29
CA VAL A 207 -14.18 12.76 23.42
C VAL A 207 -15.14 12.63 22.23
N ARG A 208 -14.58 12.63 21.02
CA ARG A 208 -15.32 12.56 19.76
C ARG A 208 -14.46 12.00 18.63
N ILE A 209 -15.08 11.55 17.55
CA ILE A 209 -14.34 11.26 16.31
C ILE A 209 -13.91 12.59 15.68
N ALA A 210 -12.61 12.70 15.40
CA ALA A 210 -12.03 13.82 14.68
C ALA A 210 -12.05 13.55 13.17
N GLU A 211 -11.62 12.36 12.76
CA GLU A 211 -11.62 11.86 11.37
C GLU A 211 -11.67 10.33 11.36
N GLY A 212 -12.03 9.71 10.23
CA GLY A 212 -12.03 8.25 10.10
C GLY A 212 -12.45 7.73 8.73
N THR A 213 -12.50 6.40 8.59
CA THR A 213 -13.04 5.73 7.39
C THR A 213 -14.56 5.58 7.41
N GLY A 214 -15.24 5.94 8.51
CA GLY A 214 -16.68 5.83 8.67
C GLY A 214 -17.17 4.43 9.07
N ASN A 215 -16.34 3.65 9.77
CA ASN A 215 -16.77 2.40 10.39
C ASN A 215 -17.39 2.71 11.76
N ASP A 216 -18.72 2.79 11.82
CA ASP A 216 -19.47 3.20 13.02
C ASP A 216 -19.18 2.33 14.26
N GLU A 217 -18.95 1.02 14.08
CA GLU A 217 -18.60 0.11 15.20
C GLU A 217 -17.21 0.41 15.75
N LEU A 218 -16.23 0.66 14.87
CA LEU A 218 -14.89 1.07 15.27
C LEU A 218 -14.92 2.45 15.93
N ASP A 219 -15.67 3.40 15.36
CA ASP A 219 -15.81 4.75 15.90
C ASP A 219 -16.40 4.73 17.33
N ALA A 220 -17.48 3.99 17.53
CA ALA A 220 -18.09 3.85 18.86
C ALA A 220 -17.13 3.21 19.86
N ALA A 221 -16.46 2.12 19.47
CA ALA A 221 -15.51 1.43 20.34
C ALA A 221 -14.26 2.26 20.65
N ALA A 222 -13.76 3.03 19.68
CA ALA A 222 -12.62 3.93 19.83
C ALA A 222 -12.93 5.09 20.81
N VAL A 223 -14.12 5.68 20.71
CA VAL A 223 -14.57 6.71 21.66
C VAL A 223 -14.65 6.14 23.08
N GLU A 224 -15.21 4.94 23.24
CA GLU A 224 -15.30 4.30 24.56
C GLU A 224 -13.92 3.96 25.14
N ALA A 225 -13.01 3.44 24.29
CA ALA A 225 -11.64 3.17 24.67
C ALA A 225 -10.93 4.42 25.24
N ILE A 226 -11.13 5.60 24.64
CA ILE A 226 -10.59 6.85 25.19
C ILE A 226 -11.29 7.27 26.48
N ARG A 227 -12.62 7.13 26.60
CA ARG A 227 -13.34 7.51 27.84
C ARG A 227 -12.86 6.74 29.07
N VAL A 228 -12.51 5.47 28.90
CA VAL A 228 -11.98 4.64 29.99
C VAL A 228 -10.47 4.85 30.23
N SER A 229 -9.75 5.45 29.28
CA SER A 229 -8.31 5.74 29.41
C SER A 229 -8.01 6.78 30.48
N ARG A 230 -6.79 6.76 31.03
CA ARG A 230 -6.31 7.76 32.00
C ARG A 230 -4.91 8.20 31.61
N PHE A 231 -4.64 9.49 31.74
CA PHE A 231 -3.36 10.09 31.43
C PHE A 231 -2.75 10.74 32.67
N THR A 232 -1.46 11.04 32.62
CA THR A 232 -0.81 11.92 33.60
C THR A 232 -1.58 13.23 33.72
N GLY A 233 -1.66 13.78 34.93
CA GLY A 233 -2.41 15.01 35.21
C GLY A 233 -1.97 16.23 34.40
N GLY A 234 -2.82 17.26 34.41
CA GLY A 234 -2.68 18.48 33.63
C GLY A 234 -3.77 18.61 32.57
N ALA A 235 -4.43 19.76 32.56
CA ALA A 235 -5.48 20.03 31.58
C ALA A 235 -4.86 20.25 30.20
N ARG A 236 -5.33 19.49 29.21
CA ARG A 236 -4.86 19.58 27.82
C ARG A 236 -6.02 19.71 26.86
N THR A 237 -5.77 20.33 25.72
CA THR A 237 -6.73 20.43 24.64
C THR A 237 -6.15 19.90 23.34
N GLY A 238 -7.02 19.38 22.47
CA GLY A 238 -6.64 18.96 21.11
C GLY A 238 -5.81 17.68 21.06
N CYS A 239 -5.96 16.78 22.03
CA CYS A 239 -5.34 15.47 21.97
C CYS A 239 -5.97 14.60 20.88
N LEU A 240 -5.15 13.76 20.26
CA LEU A 240 -5.53 12.86 19.18
C LEU A 240 -5.00 11.46 19.47
N TYR A 241 -5.80 10.43 19.21
CA TYR A 241 -5.35 9.03 19.33
C TYR A 241 -5.98 8.18 18.22
N PRO A 242 -5.18 7.48 17.40
CA PRO A 242 -5.71 6.63 16.35
C PRO A 242 -6.02 5.22 16.86
N TYR A 243 -7.10 4.64 16.37
CA TYR A 243 -7.37 3.20 16.41
C TYR A 243 -7.61 2.71 14.99
N TRP A 244 -7.25 1.47 14.70
CA TRP A 244 -7.48 0.88 13.38
C TRP A 244 -7.90 -0.58 13.49
N ARG A 245 -8.68 -1.02 12.51
CA ARG A 245 -9.07 -2.42 12.33
C ARG A 245 -8.44 -2.94 11.05
N SER A 246 -7.60 -3.97 11.18
CA SER A 246 -7.02 -4.67 10.03
C SER A 246 -8.10 -5.10 9.04
N ALA A 247 -7.72 -5.13 7.76
CA ALA A 247 -8.65 -5.48 6.69
C ALA A 247 -9.31 -6.83 6.93
N GLY A 248 -10.61 -6.92 6.64
CA GLY A 248 -11.33 -8.17 6.63
C GLY A 248 -10.84 -9.06 5.48
N LYS A 249 -10.82 -10.36 5.71
CA LYS A 249 -10.46 -11.33 4.67
C LYS A 249 -11.40 -11.18 3.47
N LEU A 250 -10.80 -11.00 2.30
CA LEU A 250 -11.49 -11.07 1.02
C LEU A 250 -11.17 -12.40 0.35
N ALA A 251 -12.09 -13.35 0.46
CA ALA A 251 -11.93 -14.70 -0.06
C ALA A 251 -11.76 -14.72 -1.58
N ALA A 252 -10.89 -15.59 -2.08
CA ALA A 252 -10.70 -15.80 -3.51
C ALA A 252 -11.99 -16.33 -4.16
N PRO A 253 -12.24 -16.03 -5.45
CA PRO A 253 -13.26 -16.75 -6.22
C PRO A 253 -12.95 -18.26 -6.29
N GLU A 254 -13.95 -19.09 -6.55
CA GLU A 254 -13.75 -20.53 -6.73
C GLU A 254 -12.90 -20.80 -7.99
N PRO A 255 -11.78 -21.55 -7.90
CA PRO A 255 -11.00 -21.90 -9.07
C PRO A 255 -11.72 -22.97 -9.93
N PRO A 256 -11.55 -22.95 -11.27
CA PRO A 256 -11.94 -24.08 -12.09
C PRO A 256 -11.09 -25.32 -11.74
N ALA A 257 -11.59 -26.51 -12.09
CA ALA A 257 -10.84 -27.75 -11.85
C ALA A 257 -9.58 -27.81 -12.73
N GLU A 258 -8.45 -28.28 -12.17
CA GLU A 258 -7.16 -28.31 -12.87
C GLU A 258 -7.22 -29.15 -14.15
N GLU A 259 -8.00 -30.22 -14.15
CA GLU A 259 -8.20 -31.10 -15.30
C GLU A 259 -8.84 -30.37 -16.48
N GLN A 260 -9.70 -29.38 -16.21
CA GLN A 260 -10.33 -28.55 -17.25
C GLN A 260 -9.33 -27.60 -17.91
N MET A 261 -8.27 -27.24 -17.18
CA MET A 261 -7.24 -26.31 -17.62
C MET A 261 -6.06 -27.02 -18.30
N ARG A 262 -6.04 -28.36 -18.24
CA ARG A 262 -4.94 -29.17 -18.75
C ARG A 262 -4.91 -29.20 -20.28
N PRO A 263 -3.74 -28.93 -20.92
CA PRO A 263 -3.61 -29.05 -22.36
C PRO A 263 -3.92 -30.47 -22.86
N ALA A 264 -4.62 -30.59 -24.00
CA ALA A 264 -5.03 -31.88 -24.56
C ALA A 264 -3.85 -32.81 -24.90
N ASN A 265 -2.68 -32.25 -25.19
CA ASN A 265 -1.44 -32.96 -25.52
C ASN A 265 -0.45 -33.04 -24.34
N ALA A 266 -0.90 -32.82 -23.10
CA ALA A 266 -0.04 -32.85 -21.93
C ALA A 266 0.46 -34.27 -21.60
N VAL A 267 1.77 -34.46 -21.56
CA VAL A 267 2.45 -35.73 -21.21
C VAL A 267 2.76 -35.83 -19.72
N CYS A 268 2.47 -34.78 -18.95
CA CYS A 268 2.71 -34.74 -17.51
C CYS A 268 1.98 -35.87 -16.75
N PRO A 269 2.48 -36.37 -15.61
CA PRO A 269 1.64 -37.19 -14.73
C PRO A 269 0.45 -36.38 -14.18
N ALA A 270 -0.54 -37.08 -13.60
CA ALA A 270 -1.66 -36.42 -12.91
C ALA A 270 -1.19 -35.68 -11.65
N ARG A 271 -0.11 -36.15 -11.02
CA ARG A 271 0.51 -35.52 -9.85
C ARG A 271 2.02 -35.41 -10.06
N ILE A 272 2.56 -34.23 -9.78
CA ILE A 272 3.98 -33.95 -9.92
C ILE A 272 4.65 -34.17 -8.56
N GLU A 273 5.75 -34.93 -8.58
CA GLU A 273 6.60 -35.09 -7.41
C GLU A 273 7.70 -34.03 -7.40
N TRP A 274 7.67 -33.16 -6.39
CA TRP A 274 8.68 -32.12 -6.20
C TRP A 274 9.89 -32.67 -5.44
N ALA A 275 11.08 -32.59 -6.02
CA ALA A 275 12.34 -32.82 -5.30
C ALA A 275 12.62 -31.66 -4.33
N THR A 276 12.38 -30.43 -4.78
CA THR A 276 12.40 -29.21 -3.95
C THR A 276 11.11 -28.47 -4.17
N ARG A 277 10.29 -28.36 -3.12
CA ARG A 277 9.03 -27.63 -3.22
C ARG A 277 9.31 -26.12 -3.43
N PRO A 278 8.51 -25.45 -4.28
CA PRO A 278 8.52 -24.00 -4.38
C PRO A 278 8.34 -23.32 -3.02
N ALA A 279 9.13 -22.29 -2.74
CA ALA A 279 8.86 -21.40 -1.62
C ALA A 279 7.63 -20.53 -1.95
N THR A 280 6.63 -20.57 -1.07
CA THR A 280 5.42 -19.75 -1.21
C THR A 280 5.71 -18.31 -0.83
N TYR A 281 5.42 -17.36 -1.73
CA TYR A 281 5.58 -15.93 -1.46
C TYR A 281 4.29 -15.19 -1.82
N TYR A 282 3.72 -14.48 -0.86
CA TYR A 282 2.48 -13.73 -1.04
C TYR A 282 2.76 -12.36 -1.66
N PRO A 283 2.00 -11.91 -2.68
CA PRO A 283 2.09 -10.54 -3.18
C PRO A 283 1.87 -9.51 -2.05
N PRO A 284 2.88 -8.71 -1.65
CA PRO A 284 2.81 -7.94 -0.39
C PRO A 284 1.65 -6.95 -0.33
N ALA A 285 1.31 -6.32 -1.47
CA ALA A 285 0.23 -5.35 -1.52
C ALA A 285 -1.17 -5.99 -1.31
N TYR A 286 -1.39 -7.20 -1.83
CA TYR A 286 -2.62 -7.97 -1.59
C TYR A 286 -2.67 -8.52 -0.17
N ARG A 287 -1.52 -8.89 0.40
CA ARG A 287 -1.41 -9.31 1.82
C ARG A 287 -1.89 -8.22 2.76
N LYS A 288 -1.45 -6.98 2.55
CA LYS A 288 -1.84 -5.81 3.38
C LYS A 288 -3.36 -5.57 3.41
N ARG A 289 -4.06 -5.96 2.35
CA ARG A 289 -5.51 -5.85 2.23
C ARG A 289 -6.26 -7.14 2.57
N ALA A 290 -5.59 -8.18 3.07
CA ALA A 290 -6.23 -9.47 3.36
C ALA A 290 -6.95 -10.10 2.14
N ILE A 291 -6.44 -9.87 0.92
CA ILE A 291 -7.05 -10.36 -0.33
C ILE A 291 -6.44 -11.69 -0.73
N GLU A 292 -7.27 -12.73 -0.77
CA GLU A 292 -6.94 -14.06 -1.24
C GLU A 292 -7.06 -14.17 -2.76
N GLY A 293 -6.31 -15.10 -3.33
CA GLY A 293 -6.30 -15.33 -4.76
C GLY A 293 -5.76 -16.70 -5.13
N TRP A 294 -5.76 -16.99 -6.41
CA TRP A 294 -5.15 -18.18 -6.97
C TRP A 294 -4.64 -17.90 -8.37
N ALA A 295 -3.71 -18.73 -8.82
CA ALA A 295 -3.32 -18.77 -10.22
C ALA A 295 -3.06 -20.21 -10.65
N ILE A 296 -3.57 -20.54 -11.83
CA ILE A 296 -3.33 -21.82 -12.49
C ILE A 296 -2.25 -21.58 -13.53
N VAL A 297 -1.14 -22.30 -13.42
CA VAL A 297 0.00 -22.16 -14.32
C VAL A 297 0.26 -23.48 -15.05
N ALA A 298 0.65 -23.38 -16.32
CA ALA A 298 1.18 -24.48 -17.09
C ALA A 298 2.70 -24.38 -17.20
N PHE A 299 3.40 -25.51 -17.21
CA PHE A 299 4.85 -25.57 -17.32
C PHE A 299 5.32 -26.91 -17.89
N ASP A 300 6.60 -26.98 -18.23
CA ASP A 300 7.28 -28.20 -18.66
C ASP A 300 8.41 -28.54 -17.68
N THR A 301 8.83 -29.80 -17.66
CA THR A 301 9.93 -30.29 -16.83
C THR A 301 10.96 -31.03 -17.68
N ALA A 302 12.24 -30.73 -17.45
CA ALA A 302 13.34 -31.44 -18.07
C ALA A 302 13.59 -32.80 -17.38
N PRO A 303 14.27 -33.77 -18.03
CA PRO A 303 14.65 -35.05 -17.40
C PRO A 303 15.42 -34.90 -16.08
N TRP A 304 16.23 -33.85 -15.91
CA TRP A 304 16.96 -33.56 -14.67
C TRP A 304 16.17 -32.76 -13.62
N GLY A 305 14.87 -32.58 -13.83
CA GLY A 305 13.92 -32.00 -12.88
C GLY A 305 13.77 -30.47 -12.94
N GLU A 306 14.45 -29.80 -13.86
CA GLU A 306 14.33 -28.34 -14.03
C GLU A 306 12.97 -27.96 -14.62
N VAL A 307 12.38 -26.88 -14.10
CA VAL A 307 11.10 -26.34 -14.55
C VAL A 307 11.31 -25.26 -15.61
N GLY A 308 10.66 -25.40 -16.76
CA GLY A 308 10.72 -24.48 -17.90
C GLY A 308 9.35 -24.13 -18.45
N ASN A 309 9.30 -23.23 -19.44
CA ASN A 309 8.10 -22.84 -20.19
C ASN A 309 6.88 -22.47 -19.33
N VAL A 310 7.12 -21.91 -18.14
CA VAL A 310 6.06 -21.52 -17.20
C VAL A 310 5.23 -20.38 -17.77
N ARG A 311 3.92 -20.59 -17.89
CA ARG A 311 2.93 -19.64 -18.38
C ARG A 311 1.67 -19.68 -17.51
N VAL A 312 1.04 -18.52 -17.32
CA VAL A 312 -0.24 -18.41 -16.61
C VAL A 312 -1.36 -18.87 -17.55
N LEU A 313 -2.22 -19.77 -17.06
CA LEU A 313 -3.48 -20.14 -17.73
C LEU A 313 -4.59 -19.20 -17.28
N GLU A 314 -4.71 -18.99 -15.97
CA GLU A 314 -5.69 -18.09 -15.37
C GLU A 314 -5.21 -17.62 -13.99
N ALA A 315 -5.63 -16.45 -13.56
CA ALA A 315 -5.37 -15.93 -12.21
C ALA A 315 -6.52 -15.04 -11.73
N GLN A 316 -6.91 -15.20 -10.47
CA GLN A 316 -7.99 -14.44 -9.84
C GLN A 316 -7.61 -13.98 -8.42
N PRO A 317 -8.14 -12.82 -7.97
CA PRO A 317 -8.94 -11.85 -8.74
C PRO A 317 -8.10 -10.99 -9.72
N ALA A 318 -6.77 -11.11 -9.70
CA ALA A 318 -5.86 -10.23 -10.45
C ALA A 318 -4.69 -10.99 -11.10
N ALA A 319 -4.19 -10.45 -12.21
CA ALA A 319 -3.04 -10.97 -12.96
C ALA A 319 -1.76 -11.04 -12.13
N ASP A 320 -1.61 -10.16 -11.13
CA ASP A 320 -0.45 -10.12 -10.21
C ASP A 320 -0.25 -11.45 -9.47
N PHE A 321 -1.34 -12.19 -9.17
CA PHE A 321 -1.25 -13.54 -8.60
C PHE A 321 -0.62 -14.54 -9.58
N GLY A 322 -0.90 -14.40 -10.88
CA GLY A 322 -0.30 -15.22 -11.94
C GLY A 322 1.19 -14.93 -12.13
N GLU A 323 1.58 -13.65 -12.09
CA GLU A 323 2.99 -13.26 -12.12
C GLU A 323 3.74 -13.85 -10.92
N GLN A 324 3.15 -13.76 -9.73
CA GLN A 324 3.74 -14.33 -8.52
C GLN A 324 3.80 -15.87 -8.56
N ALA A 325 2.76 -16.54 -9.04
CA ALA A 325 2.74 -18.00 -9.18
C ALA A 325 3.80 -18.49 -10.17
N THR A 326 4.04 -17.74 -11.25
CA THR A 326 5.14 -18.03 -12.19
C THR A 326 6.50 -18.00 -11.49
N ILE A 327 6.74 -17.01 -10.63
CA ILE A 327 7.98 -16.91 -9.84
C ILE A 327 8.10 -18.08 -8.86
N ILE A 328 7.01 -18.46 -8.19
CA ILE A 328 6.97 -19.59 -7.25
C ILE A 328 7.33 -20.89 -7.97
N VAL A 329 6.60 -21.25 -9.03
CA VAL A 329 6.78 -22.52 -9.73
C VAL A 329 8.18 -22.66 -10.36
N ARG A 330 8.72 -21.56 -10.92
CA ARG A 330 10.10 -21.55 -11.47
C ARG A 330 11.20 -21.81 -10.43
N ARG A 331 10.95 -21.54 -9.15
CA ARG A 331 11.91 -21.78 -8.06
C ARG A 331 11.89 -23.22 -7.53
N GLY A 332 10.87 -23.99 -7.89
CA GLY A 332 10.81 -25.40 -7.53
C GLY A 332 11.69 -26.27 -8.43
N ARG A 333 11.89 -27.51 -8.00
CA ARG A 333 12.54 -28.56 -8.80
C ARG A 333 11.73 -29.84 -8.71
N VAL A 334 11.40 -30.42 -9.86
CA VAL A 334 10.68 -31.68 -9.96
C VAL A 334 11.66 -32.85 -9.79
N ALA A 335 11.16 -33.99 -9.31
CA ALA A 335 11.95 -35.22 -9.26
C ALA A 335 12.45 -35.59 -10.68
N PRO A 336 13.74 -35.94 -10.85
CA PRO A 336 14.26 -36.35 -12.15
C PRO A 336 13.48 -37.54 -12.74
N SER A 337 13.33 -37.55 -14.06
CA SER A 337 12.69 -38.63 -14.82
C SER A 337 13.47 -38.91 -16.09
N THR A 338 13.17 -40.05 -16.76
CA THR A 338 13.90 -40.45 -17.97
C THR A 338 13.57 -39.59 -19.19
N GLN A 339 12.39 -38.98 -19.25
CA GLN A 339 11.88 -38.28 -20.44
C GLN A 339 11.50 -36.81 -20.20
N GLY A 340 11.44 -36.35 -18.95
CA GLY A 340 10.80 -35.08 -18.61
C GLY A 340 9.28 -35.13 -18.73
N ALA A 341 8.62 -33.97 -18.71
CA ALA A 341 7.18 -33.85 -18.91
C ALA A 341 6.83 -32.53 -19.60
N SER A 342 5.71 -32.50 -20.33
CA SER A 342 5.19 -31.29 -20.96
C SER A 342 3.72 -31.06 -20.62
N GLY A 343 3.32 -29.79 -20.59
CA GLY A 343 1.94 -29.39 -20.31
C GLY A 343 1.48 -29.72 -18.89
N CYS A 344 2.41 -29.74 -17.93
CA CYS A 344 2.09 -29.83 -16.50
C CYS A 344 1.23 -28.63 -16.08
N VAL A 345 0.30 -28.84 -15.16
CA VAL A 345 -0.57 -27.79 -14.60
C VAL A 345 -0.52 -27.87 -13.08
N GLU A 346 -0.49 -26.71 -12.43
CA GLU A 346 -0.53 -26.58 -10.96
C GLU A 346 -1.33 -25.33 -10.58
N THR A 347 -2.20 -25.43 -9.56
CA THR A 347 -2.84 -24.28 -8.93
C THR A 347 -2.06 -23.80 -7.72
N VAL A 348 -1.54 -22.57 -7.80
CA VAL A 348 -0.97 -21.87 -6.65
C VAL A 348 -2.06 -21.09 -5.95
N LYS A 349 -2.40 -21.47 -4.71
CA LYS A 349 -3.38 -20.76 -3.87
C LYS A 349 -2.69 -19.80 -2.91
N PHE A 350 -3.21 -18.58 -2.82
CA PHE A 350 -2.78 -17.53 -1.92
C PHE A 350 -3.88 -17.31 -0.89
N VAL A 351 -3.71 -17.95 0.28
CA VAL A 351 -4.66 -17.91 1.38
C VAL A 351 -4.08 -17.14 2.56
N MET A 352 -4.92 -16.38 3.25
CA MET A 352 -4.53 -15.72 4.48
C MET A 352 -4.35 -16.78 5.58
N PRO A 353 -3.38 -16.62 6.49
CA PRO A 353 -3.32 -17.44 7.68
C PRO A 353 -4.66 -17.41 8.42
N VAL A 354 -5.06 -18.54 9.00
CA VAL A 354 -6.16 -18.55 9.95
C VAL A 354 -5.69 -17.76 11.18
N ASP A 355 -6.50 -16.81 11.64
CA ASP A 355 -6.14 -15.85 12.70
C ASP A 355 -5.73 -16.54 14.02
N ASP A 356 -4.45 -16.88 14.16
CA ASP A 356 -3.77 -17.14 15.44
C ASP A 356 -2.60 -16.17 15.67
N SER A 357 -2.31 -15.27 14.71
CA SER A 357 -1.16 -14.34 14.76
C SER A 357 -1.56 -12.87 14.59
N ALA A 358 -2.67 -12.46 15.22
CA ALA A 358 -3.04 -11.04 15.34
C ALA A 358 -2.27 -10.31 16.46
N ALA A 359 -1.22 -10.92 17.03
CA ALA A 359 -0.54 -10.45 18.24
C ALA A 359 0.84 -9.81 18.02
N GLU A 360 1.33 -9.62 16.79
CA GLU A 360 2.68 -9.08 16.54
C GLU A 360 2.74 -7.70 15.85
N GLU A 361 1.61 -7.01 15.65
CA GLU A 361 1.62 -5.59 15.23
C GLU A 361 1.04 -4.68 16.32
N ASP A 362 1.36 -4.94 17.59
CA ASP A 362 1.27 -3.96 18.69
C ASP A 362 2.58 -3.14 18.79
N GLU A 363 3.15 -2.73 17.65
CA GLU A 363 4.06 -1.59 17.68
C GLU A 363 3.16 -0.34 17.73
N PRO A 364 3.16 0.44 18.84
CA PRO A 364 2.45 1.70 18.85
C PRO A 364 2.92 2.53 17.65
N PRO A 365 2.06 3.38 17.05
CA PRO A 365 2.52 4.29 16.01
C PRO A 365 3.76 4.99 16.54
N ALA A 366 4.82 5.05 15.75
CA ALA A 366 6.08 5.67 16.14
C ALA A 366 5.78 7.08 16.71
N THR A 367 5.68 7.16 18.03
CA THR A 367 5.68 8.41 18.75
C THR A 367 7.12 8.85 18.77
N ASP A 368 7.39 10.05 18.26
CA ASP A 368 8.71 10.68 18.36
C ASP A 368 9.34 10.51 19.75
#